data_AF-A0A6C0J0N8-F1
#
_entry.id   AF-A0A6C0J0N8-F1
#
_cell.length_a   1.000
_cell.length_b   1.000
_cell.length_c   1.000
_cell.angle_alpha   90.00
_cell.angle_beta   90.00
_cell.angle_gamma   90.00
#
_symmetry.space_group_name_H-M   'P 1'
#
loop_
_entity.id
_entity.type
_entity.pdbx_description
1 polymer ?
#
loop_
_entity_poly.entity_id
_entity_poly.type
_entity_poly.pdbx_seq_one_letter_code
_entity_poly.pdbx_strand_id
1 'polypeptide(L)'
;MKWDIEKIVKEVYSELGPGYSERVYHNAVEVILREKGIPYESERHILVRFRGHVVGQLRADIIIDNTVILELKAIKTLTDGMDQQARKYLDLTGLRLAYLVNFPLQPGREIEIRKLALGPSAGELSRAFDKIRDHHRVVSADLTQLLPGVHAPFSNETSPVPCSTEQPGPFD
;
A
#
# COMPACT_ATOMS: atom_id res chain seq x y z
N MET A 1 -9.93 8.60 -4.99
CA MET A 1 -9.20 8.03 -6.15
C MET A 1 -9.75 8.71 -7.39
N LYS A 2 -8.91 9.07 -8.36
CA LYS A 2 -9.32 9.85 -9.54
C LYS A 2 -10.25 9.07 -10.48
N TRP A 3 -10.08 7.75 -10.53
CA TRP A 3 -10.80 6.85 -11.44
C TRP A 3 -11.63 5.84 -10.64
N ASP A 4 -12.80 5.48 -11.12
CA ASP A 4 -13.65 4.44 -10.50
C ASP A 4 -13.43 3.10 -11.21
N ILE A 5 -12.40 2.37 -10.76
CA ILE A 5 -12.00 1.10 -11.37
C ILE A 5 -13.10 0.04 -11.23
N GLU A 6 -13.78 -0.01 -10.10
CA GLU A 6 -14.85 -0.98 -9.87
C GLU A 6 -16.00 -0.76 -10.83
N LYS A 7 -16.39 0.50 -11.07
CA LYS A 7 -17.40 0.83 -12.07
C LYS A 7 -16.97 0.40 -13.48
N ILE A 8 -15.73 0.67 -13.87
CA ILE A 8 -15.20 0.31 -15.20
C ILE A 8 -15.29 -1.21 -15.43
N VAL A 9 -14.83 -2.03 -14.47
CA VAL A 9 -14.84 -3.49 -14.67
C VAL A 9 -16.25 -4.08 -14.57
N LYS A 10 -17.15 -3.46 -13.80
CA LYS A 10 -18.59 -3.82 -13.78
C LYS A 10 -19.26 -3.50 -15.11
N GLU A 11 -18.95 -2.36 -15.72
CA GLU A 11 -19.43 -1.95 -17.04
C GLU A 11 -19.04 -3.01 -18.09
N VAL A 12 -17.75 -3.38 -18.15
CA VAL A 12 -17.26 -4.48 -19.02
C VAL A 12 -18.05 -5.78 -18.81
N TYR A 13 -18.19 -6.22 -17.56
CA TYR A 13 -18.84 -7.49 -17.27
C TYR A 13 -20.35 -7.44 -17.56
N SER A 14 -20.99 -6.29 -17.38
CA SER A 14 -22.42 -6.11 -17.69
C SER A 14 -22.72 -6.18 -19.18
N GLU A 15 -21.78 -5.75 -20.03
CA GLU A 15 -21.95 -5.76 -21.49
C GLU A 15 -21.54 -7.08 -22.12
N LEU A 16 -20.41 -7.67 -21.70
CA LEU A 16 -19.94 -8.94 -22.24
C LEU A 16 -20.64 -10.15 -21.62
N GLY A 17 -20.91 -10.11 -20.32
CA GLY A 17 -21.31 -11.28 -19.56
C GLY A 17 -20.16 -12.27 -19.32
N PRO A 18 -20.47 -13.45 -18.75
CA PRO A 18 -19.50 -14.45 -18.32
C PRO A 18 -18.96 -15.33 -19.46
N GLY A 19 -17.88 -16.07 -19.17
CA GLY A 19 -17.43 -17.20 -19.99
C GLY A 19 -16.34 -16.88 -21.01
N TYR A 20 -15.91 -15.63 -21.12
CA TYR A 20 -14.78 -15.25 -21.96
C TYR A 20 -13.42 -15.47 -21.28
N SER A 21 -12.36 -15.49 -22.10
CA SER A 21 -11.00 -15.57 -21.61
C SER A 21 -10.53 -14.25 -20.99
N GLU A 22 -9.52 -14.33 -20.13
CA GLU A 22 -8.86 -13.18 -19.50
C GLU A 22 -8.46 -12.11 -20.54
N ARG A 23 -7.92 -12.54 -21.69
CA ARG A 23 -7.51 -11.63 -22.77
C ARG A 23 -8.67 -10.85 -23.39
N VAL A 24 -9.86 -11.44 -23.47
CA VAL A 24 -11.05 -10.74 -24.00
C VAL A 24 -11.48 -9.64 -23.03
N TYR A 25 -11.54 -9.93 -21.74
CA TYR A 25 -11.85 -8.91 -20.73
C TYR A 25 -10.79 -7.82 -20.66
N HIS A 26 -9.51 -8.17 -20.79
CA HIS A 26 -8.41 -7.21 -20.90
C HIS A 26 -8.65 -6.22 -22.03
N ASN A 27 -8.92 -6.72 -23.23
CA ASN A 27 -9.18 -5.87 -24.40
C ASN A 27 -10.41 -4.98 -24.20
N ALA A 28 -11.45 -5.50 -23.55
CA ALA A 28 -12.66 -4.72 -23.27
C ALA A 28 -12.43 -3.60 -22.26
N VAL A 29 -11.63 -3.84 -21.22
CA VAL A 29 -11.20 -2.77 -20.30
C VAL A 29 -10.41 -1.70 -21.06
N GLU A 30 -9.50 -2.08 -21.95
CA GLU A 30 -8.77 -1.12 -22.79
C GLU A 30 -9.67 -0.26 -23.68
N VAL A 31 -10.77 -0.81 -24.20
CA VAL A 31 -11.78 -0.05 -24.96
C VAL A 31 -12.39 1.03 -24.07
N ILE A 32 -12.91 0.67 -22.90
CA ILE A 32 -13.53 1.63 -21.97
C ILE A 32 -12.53 2.71 -21.52
N LEU A 33 -11.28 2.33 -21.22
CA LEU A 33 -10.24 3.30 -20.83
C LEU A 33 -9.95 4.29 -21.96
N ARG A 34 -9.85 3.81 -23.21
CA ARG A 34 -9.62 4.63 -24.39
C ARG A 34 -10.78 5.59 -24.66
N GLU A 35 -12.01 5.10 -24.60
CA GLU A 35 -13.22 5.92 -24.81
C GLU A 35 -13.36 7.01 -23.76
N LYS A 36 -13.02 6.72 -22.50
CA LYS A 36 -13.02 7.72 -21.41
C LYS A 36 -11.77 8.62 -21.41
N GLY A 37 -10.83 8.43 -22.35
CA GLY A 37 -9.59 9.21 -22.43
C GLY A 37 -8.67 9.05 -21.22
N ILE A 38 -8.75 7.92 -20.52
CA ILE A 38 -7.95 7.64 -19.33
C ILE A 38 -6.58 7.12 -19.78
N PRO A 39 -5.46 7.77 -19.40
CA PRO A 39 -4.13 7.28 -19.74
C PRO A 39 -3.86 5.91 -19.13
N TYR A 40 -3.31 4.98 -19.92
CA TYR A 40 -2.93 3.67 -19.41
C TYR A 40 -1.76 3.07 -20.19
N GLU A 41 -1.04 2.15 -19.55
CA GLU A 41 -0.07 1.25 -20.17
C GLU A 41 -0.61 -0.18 -20.12
N SER A 42 -0.62 -0.86 -21.27
CA SER A 42 -1.03 -2.27 -21.37
C SER A 42 0.22 -3.16 -21.36
N GLU A 43 0.15 -4.26 -20.64
CA GLU A 43 1.13 -5.35 -20.68
C GLU A 43 2.57 -4.89 -20.36
N ARG A 44 2.70 -3.97 -19.39
CA ARG A 44 3.96 -3.31 -19.04
C ARG A 44 4.98 -4.29 -18.46
N HIS A 45 6.17 -4.36 -19.05
CA HIS A 45 7.30 -5.10 -18.50
C HIS A 45 7.91 -4.41 -17.28
N ILE A 46 8.09 -5.16 -16.20
CA ILE A 46 8.69 -4.71 -14.94
C ILE A 46 9.95 -5.54 -14.70
N LEU A 47 11.11 -4.88 -14.71
CA LEU A 47 12.40 -5.57 -14.56
C LEU A 47 12.61 -6.04 -13.13
N VAL A 48 12.99 -7.31 -12.96
CA VAL A 48 13.39 -7.87 -11.68
C VAL A 48 14.90 -7.80 -11.56
N ARG A 49 15.38 -7.10 -10.52
CA ARG A 49 16.81 -6.94 -10.25
C ARG A 49 17.22 -7.76 -9.03
N PHE A 50 18.34 -8.45 -9.15
CA PHE A 50 19.02 -9.14 -8.06
C PHE A 50 20.48 -8.73 -8.04
N ARG A 51 20.94 -8.17 -6.90
CA ARG A 51 22.31 -7.65 -6.74
C ARG A 51 22.73 -6.70 -7.89
N GLY A 52 21.84 -5.78 -8.27
CA GLY A 52 22.06 -4.82 -9.36
C GLY A 52 21.85 -5.35 -10.78
N HIS A 53 21.82 -6.67 -10.96
CA HIS A 53 21.68 -7.31 -12.27
C HIS A 53 20.21 -7.62 -12.59
N VAL A 54 19.79 -7.45 -13.84
CA VAL A 54 18.46 -7.90 -14.28
C VAL A 54 18.48 -9.42 -14.39
N VAL A 55 17.58 -10.09 -13.68
CA VAL A 55 17.46 -11.56 -13.66
C VAL A 55 16.16 -12.07 -14.27
N GLY A 56 15.29 -11.16 -14.67
CA GLY A 56 14.03 -11.48 -15.32
C GLY A 56 13.13 -10.26 -15.45
N GLN A 57 11.93 -10.51 -15.91
CA GLN A 57 10.87 -9.52 -16.00
C GLN A 57 9.54 -10.11 -15.58
N LEU A 58 8.71 -9.27 -15.00
CA LEU A 58 7.30 -9.52 -14.78
C LEU A 58 6.50 -8.67 -15.78
N ARG A 59 5.21 -8.94 -15.88
CA ARG A 59 4.32 -8.26 -16.81
C ARG A 59 3.02 -7.95 -16.08
N ALA A 60 2.77 -6.66 -15.86
CA ALA A 60 1.50 -6.20 -15.31
C ALA A 60 0.48 -6.06 -16.44
N ASP A 61 -0.77 -6.41 -16.19
CA ASP A 61 -1.80 -6.40 -17.24
C ASP A 61 -2.11 -4.97 -17.70
N ILE A 62 -2.53 -4.10 -16.77
CA ILE A 62 -2.80 -2.69 -17.07
C ILE A 62 -2.29 -1.80 -15.94
N ILE A 63 -1.61 -0.70 -16.28
CA ILE A 63 -1.31 0.39 -15.34
C ILE A 63 -2.06 1.64 -15.75
N ILE A 64 -2.93 2.12 -14.87
CA ILE A 64 -3.83 3.26 -15.12
C ILE A 64 -3.21 4.53 -14.53
N ASP A 65 -3.06 5.55 -15.36
CA ASP A 65 -2.57 6.90 -15.02
C ASP A 65 -1.26 6.88 -14.21
N ASN A 66 -0.42 5.87 -14.42
CA ASN A 66 0.80 5.59 -13.64
C ASN A 66 0.57 5.67 -12.11
N THR A 67 -0.61 5.25 -11.64
CA THR A 67 -1.00 5.30 -10.21
C THR A 67 -1.58 3.99 -9.70
N VAL A 68 -2.26 3.23 -10.56
CA VAL A 68 -2.97 2.00 -10.18
C VAL A 68 -2.57 0.86 -11.09
N ILE A 69 -2.23 -0.28 -10.51
CA ILE A 69 -2.09 -1.55 -11.23
C ILE A 69 -3.45 -2.26 -11.25
N LEU A 70 -3.86 -2.75 -12.41
CA LEU A 70 -5.07 -3.55 -12.59
C LEU A 70 -4.66 -4.90 -13.17
N GLU A 71 -4.80 -5.95 -12.37
CA GLU A 71 -4.56 -7.34 -12.74
C GLU A 71 -5.90 -8.03 -12.99
N LEU A 72 -6.01 -8.71 -14.13
CA LEU A 72 -7.25 -9.32 -14.59
C LEU A 72 -7.11 -10.84 -14.59
N LYS A 73 -8.18 -11.52 -14.21
CA LYS A 73 -8.26 -12.99 -14.19
C LYS A 73 -9.60 -13.44 -14.72
N ALA A 74 -9.64 -14.63 -15.31
CA ALA A 74 -10.88 -15.31 -15.69
C ALA A 74 -10.82 -16.78 -15.22
N ILE A 75 -10.87 -16.97 -13.90
CA ILE A 75 -10.63 -18.26 -13.23
C ILE A 75 -11.72 -18.54 -12.19
N LYS A 76 -11.67 -19.74 -11.58
CA LYS A 76 -12.68 -20.16 -10.61
C LYS A 76 -12.73 -19.29 -9.36
N THR A 77 -11.58 -18.88 -8.82
CA THR A 77 -11.45 -18.01 -7.65
C THR A 77 -10.02 -17.46 -7.54
N LEU A 78 -9.87 -16.27 -6.97
CA LEU A 78 -8.57 -15.68 -6.64
C LEU A 78 -7.85 -16.43 -5.51
N THR A 79 -6.52 -16.47 -5.59
CA THR A 79 -5.66 -17.10 -4.56
C THR A 79 -4.71 -16.07 -3.94
N ASP A 80 -4.23 -16.34 -2.73
CA ASP A 80 -3.30 -15.45 -2.03
C ASP A 80 -1.94 -15.33 -2.74
N GLY A 81 -1.59 -16.30 -3.58
CA GLY A 81 -0.42 -16.21 -4.46
C GLY A 81 -0.53 -15.07 -5.46
N MET A 82 -1.73 -14.80 -5.96
CA MET A 82 -2.00 -13.68 -6.86
C MET A 82 -1.90 -12.35 -6.12
N ASP A 83 -2.41 -12.28 -4.88
CA ASP A 83 -2.23 -11.10 -4.04
C ASP A 83 -0.74 -10.81 -3.79
N GLN A 84 0.06 -11.85 -3.56
CA GLN A 84 1.52 -11.74 -3.42
C GLN A 84 2.18 -11.22 -4.70
N GLN A 85 1.78 -11.73 -5.87
CA GLN A 85 2.30 -11.27 -7.16
C GLN A 85 2.01 -9.78 -7.38
N ALA A 86 0.76 -9.34 -7.17
CA ALA A 86 0.39 -7.94 -7.33
C ALA A 86 1.12 -7.03 -6.32
N ARG A 87 1.36 -7.49 -5.09
CA ARG A 87 2.21 -6.77 -4.12
C ARG A 87 3.64 -6.64 -4.62
N LYS A 88 4.21 -7.64 -5.30
CA LYS A 88 5.52 -7.51 -5.95
C LYS A 88 5.52 -6.45 -7.05
N TYR A 89 4.43 -6.31 -7.80
CA TYR A 89 4.34 -5.24 -8.80
C TYR A 89 4.34 -3.87 -8.13
N LEU A 90 3.61 -3.70 -7.02
CA LEU A 90 3.64 -2.47 -6.23
C LEU A 90 5.06 -2.16 -5.72
N ASP A 91 5.75 -3.15 -5.14
CA ASP A 91 7.12 -2.99 -4.65
C ASP A 91 8.11 -2.58 -5.77
N LEU A 92 8.02 -3.23 -6.94
CA LEU A 92 8.96 -3.03 -8.05
C LEU A 92 8.71 -1.75 -8.86
N THR A 93 7.46 -1.27 -8.89
CA THR A 93 7.07 -0.06 -9.63
C THR A 93 7.06 1.19 -8.74
N GLY A 94 7.05 1.02 -7.41
CA GLY A 94 6.82 2.10 -6.46
C GLY A 94 5.37 2.57 -6.38
N LEU A 95 4.46 1.92 -7.11
CA LEU A 95 3.03 2.21 -7.04
C LEU A 95 2.44 1.67 -5.73
N ARG A 96 1.30 2.24 -5.33
CA ARG A 96 0.75 2.05 -3.97
C ARG A 96 -0.60 1.37 -3.94
N LEU A 97 -1.20 1.17 -5.11
CA LEU A 97 -2.54 0.62 -5.25
C LEU A 97 -2.60 -0.37 -6.40
N ALA A 98 -3.10 -1.57 -6.12
CA ALA A 98 -3.44 -2.56 -7.12
C ALA A 98 -4.88 -3.06 -6.93
N TYR A 99 -5.51 -3.43 -8.03
CA TYR A 99 -6.78 -4.15 -8.06
C TYR A 99 -6.56 -5.49 -8.74
N LEU A 100 -6.98 -6.58 -8.09
CA LEU A 100 -7.15 -7.88 -8.74
C LEU A 100 -8.62 -8.06 -9.03
N VAL A 101 -8.95 -8.29 -10.28
CA VAL A 101 -10.32 -8.48 -10.75
C VAL A 101 -10.42 -9.85 -11.40
N ASN A 102 -11.29 -10.70 -10.85
CA ASN A 102 -11.59 -12.00 -11.44
C ASN A 102 -12.99 -11.98 -12.06
N PHE A 103 -13.04 -12.11 -13.37
CA PHE A 103 -14.26 -12.25 -14.15
C PHE A 103 -14.72 -13.71 -14.11
N PRO A 104 -15.96 -13.99 -13.67
CA PRO A 104 -16.43 -15.35 -13.56
C PRO A 104 -16.69 -15.99 -14.92
N LEU A 105 -16.46 -17.29 -14.99
CA LEU A 105 -16.72 -18.11 -16.18
C LEU A 105 -18.17 -18.61 -16.26
N GLN A 106 -18.92 -18.55 -15.16
CA GLN A 106 -20.27 -19.10 -15.05
C GLN A 106 -21.30 -17.98 -14.90
N PRO A 107 -22.49 -18.11 -15.51
CA PRO A 107 -23.63 -17.23 -15.29
C PRO A 107 -24.04 -17.13 -13.82
N GLY A 108 -24.63 -15.98 -13.46
CA GLY A 108 -25.15 -15.72 -12.12
C GLY A 108 -24.09 -15.44 -11.05
N ARG A 109 -22.82 -15.38 -11.42
CA ARG A 109 -21.74 -14.95 -10.53
C ARG A 109 -21.42 -13.47 -10.75
N GLU A 110 -21.09 -12.80 -9.66
CA GLU A 110 -20.54 -11.46 -9.69
C GLU A 110 -19.02 -11.50 -9.86
N ILE A 111 -18.45 -10.38 -10.30
CA ILE A 111 -17.01 -10.20 -10.36
C ILE A 111 -16.41 -10.19 -8.95
N GLU A 112 -15.27 -10.87 -8.77
CA GLU A 112 -14.51 -10.78 -7.52
C GLU A 112 -13.50 -9.64 -7.66
N ILE A 113 -13.49 -8.69 -6.71
CA ILE A 113 -12.54 -7.58 -6.70
C ILE A 113 -11.78 -7.60 -5.37
N ARG A 114 -10.46 -7.67 -5.43
CA ARG A 114 -9.57 -7.44 -4.29
C ARG A 114 -8.77 -6.17 -4.50
N LYS A 115 -8.83 -5.27 -3.51
CA LYS A 115 -8.04 -4.03 -3.50
C LYS A 115 -6.84 -4.20 -2.58
N LEU A 116 -5.65 -3.99 -3.11
CA LEU A 116 -4.39 -4.06 -2.37
C LEU A 116 -3.76 -2.67 -2.29
N ALA A 117 -3.62 -2.15 -1.08
CA ALA A 117 -2.95 -0.89 -0.82
C ALA A 117 -1.70 -1.11 0.03
N LEU A 118 -0.58 -0.49 -0.36
CA LEU A 118 0.62 -0.45 0.47
C LEU A 118 0.61 0.81 1.35
N GLY A 119 0.71 0.59 2.67
CA GLY A 119 1.01 1.65 3.63
C GLY A 119 2.38 2.27 3.36
N PRO A 120 2.67 3.45 3.96
CA PRO A 120 3.98 4.10 3.81
C PRO A 120 5.09 3.12 4.18
N SER A 121 6.11 3.06 3.34
CA SER A 121 7.30 2.25 3.59
C SER A 121 7.94 2.66 4.91
N ALA A 122 8.68 1.75 5.55
CA ALA A 122 9.38 2.06 6.80
C ALA A 122 10.29 3.30 6.68
N GLY A 123 10.91 3.52 5.51
CA GLY A 123 11.70 4.72 5.24
C GLY A 123 10.89 6.00 5.04
N GLU A 124 9.64 5.92 4.58
CA GLU A 124 8.72 7.06 4.53
C GLU A 124 8.16 7.40 5.92
N LEU A 125 7.84 6.38 6.71
CA LEU A 125 7.45 6.56 8.11
C LEU A 125 8.59 7.18 8.92
N SER A 126 9.80 6.65 8.80
CA SER A 126 10.99 7.21 9.48
C SER A 126 11.18 8.69 9.15
N ARG A 127 11.12 9.06 7.86
CA ARG A 127 11.26 10.46 7.44
C ARG A 127 10.10 11.35 7.90
N ALA A 128 8.89 10.81 7.98
CA ALA A 128 7.75 11.53 8.54
C ALA A 128 7.93 11.78 10.04
N PHE A 129 8.39 10.78 10.80
CA PHE A 129 8.73 10.90 12.22
C PHE A 129 9.86 11.89 12.45
N ASP A 130 10.93 11.84 11.65
CA ASP A 130 12.05 12.80 11.72
C ASP A 130 11.57 14.24 11.51
N LYS A 131 10.73 14.49 10.50
CA LYS A 131 10.13 15.82 10.26
C LYS A 131 9.27 16.32 11.42
N ILE A 132 8.45 15.45 12.03
CA ILE A 132 7.63 15.81 13.19
C ILE A 132 8.52 16.16 14.38
N ARG A 133 9.57 15.36 14.64
CA ARG A 133 10.54 15.61 15.70
C ARG A 133 11.28 16.94 15.49
N ASP A 134 11.70 17.21 14.27
CA ASP A 134 12.40 18.45 13.92
C ASP A 134 11.48 19.67 14.08
N HIS A 135 10.20 19.54 13.72
CA HIS A 135 9.21 20.60 13.94
C HIS A 135 8.98 20.86 15.44
N HIS A 136 8.89 19.82 16.27
CA HIS A 136 8.71 19.98 17.72
C HIS A 136 9.95 20.56 18.42
N ARG A 137 11.15 20.35 17.85
CA ARG A 137 12.41 20.92 18.33
C ARG A 137 12.52 22.42 18.02
N VAL A 138 11.99 22.87 16.90
CA VAL A 138 11.93 24.30 16.54
C VAL A 138 11.00 25.06 17.49
N VAL A 139 9.83 24.50 17.85
CA VAL A 139 8.90 25.13 18.80
C VAL A 139 9.51 25.26 20.21
N SER A 140 10.28 24.27 20.66
CA SER A 140 10.97 24.34 21.96
C SER A 140 12.14 25.35 21.96
N ALA A 141 12.82 25.52 20.83
CA ALA A 141 13.93 26.47 20.71
C ALA A 141 13.43 27.92 20.72
N ASP A 142 12.31 28.21 20.06
CA ASP A 142 11.68 29.54 20.09
C ASP A 142 11.15 29.90 21.48
N LEU A 143 10.58 28.95 22.23
CA LEU A 143 10.11 29.22 23.59
C LEU A 143 11.25 29.58 24.56
N THR A 144 12.45 29.04 24.30
CA THR A 144 13.65 29.34 25.10
C THR A 144 14.24 30.72 24.76
N GLN A 145 14.04 31.21 23.53
CA GLN A 145 14.46 32.55 23.11
C GLN A 145 13.44 33.64 23.48
N LEU A 146 12.18 33.28 23.73
CA LEU A 146 11.13 34.22 24.13
C LEU A 146 11.10 34.52 25.65
N LEU A 147 11.84 33.78 26.49
CA LEU A 147 11.89 33.99 27.94
C LEU A 147 13.33 33.95 28.49
N PRO A 148 14.13 35.02 28.35
CA PRO A 148 15.38 35.13 29.06
C PRO A 148 15.10 35.53 30.53
N GLY A 149 15.32 34.61 31.48
CA GLY A 149 15.45 34.99 32.89
C GLY A 149 14.71 34.18 33.96
N VAL A 150 14.57 32.86 33.82
CA VAL A 150 14.25 32.02 35.00
C VAL A 150 15.54 31.39 35.51
N HIS A 151 16.18 32.10 36.44
CA HIS A 151 17.26 31.58 37.26
C HIS A 151 16.76 30.36 38.06
N ALA A 152 17.53 29.27 38.02
CA ALA A 152 17.46 28.23 39.05
C ALA A 152 17.74 28.86 40.43
N PRO A 153 17.05 28.38 41.48
CA PRO A 153 17.80 27.67 42.50
C PRO A 153 17.04 26.49 43.11
N PHE A 154 17.79 25.50 43.58
CA PHE A 154 17.79 25.00 44.96
C PHE A 154 18.33 23.57 44.98
N SER A 155 19.62 23.48 45.32
CA SER A 155 20.20 22.34 46.00
C SER A 155 19.58 22.22 47.40
N ASN A 156 19.07 21.04 47.76
CA ASN A 156 19.37 20.50 49.08
C ASN A 156 19.23 18.98 49.15
N GLU A 157 20.17 18.42 49.90
CA GLU A 157 20.41 17.01 50.17
C GLU A 157 19.25 16.30 50.87
N THR A 158 19.04 15.02 50.54
CA THR A 158 18.85 13.96 51.56
C THR A 158 19.00 12.58 50.91
N SER A 159 19.91 11.80 51.49
CA SER A 159 20.26 10.40 51.14
C SER A 159 19.20 9.39 51.62
N PRO A 160 19.30 8.09 51.26
CA PRO A 160 18.18 7.28 50.79
C PRO A 160 17.48 6.43 51.86
N VAL A 161 16.24 6.02 51.60
CA VAL A 161 15.53 4.98 52.35
C VAL A 161 15.62 3.66 51.58
N PRO A 162 16.14 2.55 52.17
CA PRO A 162 16.15 1.25 51.52
C PRO A 162 14.77 0.57 51.70
N CYS A 163 14.17 0.12 50.60
CA CYS A 163 12.95 -0.68 50.62
C CYS A 163 13.33 -2.17 50.76
N SER A 164 12.93 -2.77 51.88
CA SER A 164 13.18 -4.16 52.21
C SER A 164 12.32 -5.12 51.37
N THR A 165 12.93 -6.24 51.03
CA THR A 165 12.39 -7.47 50.45
C THR A 165 11.29 -8.11 51.29
N GLU A 166 10.19 -8.54 50.65
CA GLU A 166 9.35 -9.64 51.12
C GLU A 166 9.20 -10.69 50.00
N GLN A 167 9.56 -11.94 50.33
CA GLN A 167 9.38 -13.12 49.48
C GLN A 167 7.95 -13.66 49.63
N PRO A 168 7.32 -14.18 48.56
CA PRO A 168 6.10 -14.97 48.72
C PRO A 168 6.42 -16.42 49.14
N GLY A 169 5.78 -16.87 50.22
CA GLY A 169 5.84 -18.25 50.72
C GLY A 169 5.12 -19.27 49.81
N PRO A 170 5.26 -20.59 50.11
CA PRO A 170 4.85 -21.66 49.22
C PRO A 170 3.33 -21.84 49.17
N PHE A 171 2.83 -22.21 47.98
CA PHE A 171 1.47 -22.66 47.74
C PHE A 171 1.26 -24.05 48.35
N ASP A 172 0.20 -24.20 49.14
CA ASP A 172 -0.43 -25.50 49.46
C ASP A 172 -1.20 -26.05 48.25
#